data_AF-A0A5Q2W149-F1
#
_entry.id   AF-A0A5Q2W149-F1
#
_cell.length_a   1.000
_cell.length_b   1.000
_cell.length_c   1.000
_cell.angle_alpha   90.00
_cell.angle_beta   90.00
_cell.angle_gamma   90.00
#
_symmetry.space_group_name_H-M   'P 1'
#
loop_
_entity.id
_entity.type
_entity.pdbx_description
1 polymer ?
#
loop_
_entity_poly.entity_id
_entity_poly.type
_entity_poly.pdbx_seq_one_letter_code
_entity_poly.pdbx_strand_id
1 'polypeptide(L)'
;MAASTHESRTRPRRAELLAATSLAIDLGLGQPMEHMLRACVLGSGLAERLGLPAEQRDRIFYASLLAWIGCHADSPELSALFGDDIAFRAGTYAVDKHGLPLVRFSLHFLAAGAGAGTRAVRSARFLAMGGRPLRDLIRSHCVSAGVLARRMGIDEVVRTPDIAIAALHNPGCSWGLNPPASSNDLAT
;
A
#
# COMPACT_ATOMS: atom_id res chain seq x y z
N MET A 1 41.70 5.48 31.91
CA MET A 1 40.42 4.78 31.68
C MET A 1 39.32 5.84 31.74
N ALA A 2 39.05 6.51 30.62
CA ALA A 2 38.09 7.61 30.57
C ALA A 2 36.67 7.05 30.45
N ALA A 3 35.80 7.42 31.38
CA ALA A 3 34.39 7.08 31.37
C ALA A 3 33.73 7.75 30.14
N SER A 4 33.20 6.93 29.24
CA SER A 4 32.36 7.40 28.14
C SER A 4 31.10 8.02 28.73
N THR A 5 31.00 9.33 28.69
CA THR A 5 29.78 10.07 28.99
C THR A 5 28.71 9.66 27.99
N HIS A 6 27.69 8.95 28.45
CA HIS A 6 26.53 8.61 27.64
C HIS A 6 25.73 9.90 27.42
N GLU A 7 25.93 10.53 26.28
CA GLU A 7 25.13 11.67 25.83
C GLU A 7 23.65 11.25 25.83
N SER A 8 22.80 12.09 26.44
CA SER A 8 21.37 11.82 26.56
C SER A 8 20.75 11.78 25.17
N ARG A 9 20.58 10.56 24.64
CA ARG A 9 20.08 10.34 23.29
C ARG A 9 18.62 10.80 23.20
N THR A 10 18.38 11.95 22.57
CA THR A 10 17.03 12.46 22.29
C THR A 10 16.24 11.39 21.55
N ARG A 11 15.07 11.03 22.07
CA ARG A 11 14.21 10.04 21.40
C ARG A 11 13.66 10.65 20.11
N PRO A 12 13.63 9.90 18.99
CA PRO A 12 13.08 10.39 17.74
C PRO A 12 11.58 10.70 17.91
N ARG A 13 11.13 11.75 17.23
CA ARG A 13 9.71 12.11 17.15
C ARG A 13 8.97 11.06 16.34
N ARG A 14 7.68 10.89 16.61
CA ARG A 14 6.82 9.98 15.84
C ARG A 14 6.93 10.23 14.33
N ALA A 15 6.85 11.49 13.91
CA ALA A 15 6.95 11.86 12.51
C ALA A 15 8.28 11.41 11.86
N GLU A 16 9.40 11.45 12.59
CA GLU A 16 10.71 11.01 12.09
C GLU A 16 10.76 9.50 11.89
N LEU A 17 10.18 8.74 12.83
CA LEU A 17 10.06 7.29 12.68
C LEU A 17 9.19 6.91 11.50
N LEU A 18 8.07 7.62 11.30
CA LEU A 18 7.16 7.34 10.18
C LEU A 18 7.75 7.76 8.84
N ALA A 19 8.51 8.86 8.79
CA ALA A 19 9.27 9.25 7.62
C ALA A 19 10.36 8.21 7.28
N ALA A 20 11.10 7.70 8.27
CA ALA A 20 12.06 6.63 8.03
C ALA A 20 11.37 5.33 7.56
N THR A 21 10.20 5.03 8.11
CA THR A 21 9.40 3.86 7.70
C THR A 21 8.91 4.00 6.26
N SER A 22 8.51 5.20 5.83
CA SER A 22 8.04 5.42 4.46
C SER A 22 9.14 5.20 3.41
N LEU A 23 10.41 5.48 3.76
CA LEU A 23 11.56 5.14 2.92
C LEU A 23 11.75 3.62 2.77
N ALA A 24 11.53 2.84 3.82
CA ALA A 24 11.57 1.37 3.72
C ALA A 24 10.41 0.83 2.86
N ILE A 25 9.24 1.46 2.92
CA ILE A 25 8.09 1.15 2.08
C ILE A 25 8.43 1.41 0.60
N ASP A 26 9.08 2.53 0.27
CA ASP A 26 9.48 2.85 -1.11
C ASP A 26 10.36 1.73 -1.72
N LEU A 27 11.28 1.17 -0.92
CA LEU A 27 12.12 0.04 -1.34
C LEU A 27 11.30 -1.21 -1.65
N GLY A 28 10.33 -1.56 -0.78
CA GLY A 28 9.44 -2.70 -1.01
C GLY A 28 8.47 -2.54 -2.19
N LEU A 29 8.15 -1.29 -2.53
CA LEU A 29 7.35 -0.94 -3.71
C LEU A 29 8.15 -0.88 -5.00
N GLY A 30 9.49 -0.85 -4.91
CA GLY A 30 10.36 -0.58 -6.06
C GLY A 30 10.16 0.82 -6.64
N GLN A 31 9.72 1.78 -5.83
CA GLN A 31 9.56 3.18 -6.23
C GLN A 31 10.84 3.99 -5.92
N PRO A 32 11.07 5.12 -6.61
CA PRO A 32 12.14 6.03 -6.24
C PRO A 32 12.01 6.48 -4.79
N MET A 33 13.12 6.58 -4.06
CA MET A 33 13.14 7.07 -2.68
C MET A 33 12.31 8.35 -2.52
N GLU A 34 11.68 8.48 -1.36
CA GLU A 34 10.79 9.57 -0.98
C GLU A 34 9.47 9.60 -1.78
N HIS A 35 9.07 8.51 -2.43
CA HIS A 35 7.79 8.45 -3.15
C HIS A 35 6.62 8.66 -2.20
N MET A 36 6.57 7.93 -1.09
CA MET A 36 5.53 8.12 -0.06
C MET A 36 5.62 9.48 0.62
N LEU A 37 6.82 10.06 0.77
CA LEU A 37 6.99 11.42 1.31
C LEU A 37 6.44 12.49 0.37
N ARG A 38 6.72 12.39 -0.93
CA ARG A 38 6.14 13.29 -1.95
C ARG A 38 4.62 13.18 -1.97
N ALA A 39 4.07 11.97 -1.90
CA ALA A 39 2.64 11.75 -1.79
C ALA A 39 2.06 12.43 -0.54
N CYS A 40 2.75 12.36 0.61
CA CYS A 40 2.36 13.07 1.83
C CYS A 40 2.34 14.58 1.64
N VAL A 41 3.39 15.18 1.07
CA VAL A 41 3.44 16.64 0.83
C VAL A 41 2.31 17.09 -0.08
N LEU A 42 2.06 16.36 -1.18
CA LEU A 42 0.98 16.67 -2.12
C LEU A 42 -0.40 16.52 -1.47
N GLY A 43 -0.61 15.44 -0.72
CA GLY A 43 -1.86 15.19 0.01
C GLY A 43 -2.14 16.26 1.06
N SER A 44 -1.15 16.62 1.87
CA SER A 44 -1.27 17.69 2.87
C SER A 44 -1.56 19.04 2.23
N GLY A 45 -0.86 19.40 1.16
CA GLY A 45 -1.13 20.65 0.42
C GLY A 45 -2.53 20.70 -0.19
N LEU A 46 -3.04 19.57 -0.70
CA LEU A 46 -4.41 19.49 -1.17
C LEU A 46 -5.43 19.65 -0.02
N ALA A 47 -5.18 19.01 1.11
CA ALA A 47 -6.02 19.09 2.31
C ALA A 47 -6.16 20.53 2.83
N GLU A 48 -5.04 21.27 2.84
CA GLU A 48 -5.01 22.67 3.23
C GLU A 48 -5.82 23.54 2.28
N ARG A 49 -5.66 23.35 0.96
CA ARG A 49 -6.39 24.12 -0.06
C ARG A 49 -7.89 23.83 -0.08
N LEU A 50 -8.29 22.62 0.33
CA LEU A 50 -9.69 22.24 0.50
C LEU A 50 -10.28 22.74 1.84
N GLY A 51 -9.47 23.36 2.71
CA GLY A 51 -9.93 23.89 3.98
C GLY A 51 -10.32 22.81 5.00
N LEU A 52 -9.75 21.60 4.88
CA LEU A 52 -10.12 20.49 5.77
C LEU A 52 -9.76 20.82 7.25
N PRO A 53 -10.51 20.34 8.24
CA PRO A 53 -10.16 20.48 9.66
C PRO A 53 -8.79 19.89 10.00
N ALA A 54 -8.14 20.40 11.05
CA ALA A 54 -6.81 19.95 11.49
C ALA A 54 -6.75 18.43 11.71
N GLU A 55 -7.77 17.86 12.35
CA GLU A 55 -7.86 16.41 12.57
C GLU A 55 -7.79 15.64 11.24
N GLN A 56 -8.51 16.10 10.21
CA GLN A 56 -8.48 15.47 8.89
C GLN A 56 -7.10 15.59 8.24
N ARG A 57 -6.44 16.75 8.34
CA ARG A 57 -5.07 16.96 7.80
C ARG A 57 -4.05 16.04 8.47
N ASP A 58 -4.17 15.81 9.78
CA ASP A 58 -3.33 14.86 10.50
C ASP A 58 -3.51 13.44 9.96
N ARG A 59 -4.76 13.01 9.68
CA ARG A 59 -5.02 11.71 9.06
C ARG A 59 -4.33 11.60 7.71
N ILE A 60 -4.41 12.66 6.91
CA ILE A 60 -3.78 12.71 5.59
C ILE A 60 -2.27 12.56 5.69
N PHE A 61 -1.65 13.26 6.64
CA PHE A 61 -0.23 13.15 6.91
C PHE A 61 0.18 11.71 7.28
N TYR A 62 -0.47 11.12 8.28
CA TYR A 62 -0.09 9.78 8.76
C TYR A 62 -0.44 8.66 7.78
N ALA A 63 -1.60 8.73 7.13
CA ALA A 63 -2.04 7.73 6.16
C ALA A 63 -1.17 7.75 4.90
N SER A 64 -0.77 8.92 4.42
CA SER A 64 0.07 9.03 3.22
C SER A 64 1.48 8.46 3.43
N LEU A 65 2.05 8.59 4.63
CA LEU A 65 3.36 8.00 4.93
C LEU A 65 3.36 6.48 4.95
N LEU A 66 2.21 5.87 5.27
CA LEU A 66 2.13 4.44 5.58
C LEU A 66 1.16 3.67 4.69
N ALA A 67 0.60 4.28 3.65
CA ALA A 67 -0.44 3.68 2.80
C ALA A 67 -0.09 2.28 2.26
N TRP A 68 1.21 1.99 2.17
CA TRP A 68 1.75 0.74 1.68
C TRP A 68 2.52 -0.08 2.72
N ILE A 69 2.39 0.22 4.02
CA ILE A 69 3.10 -0.52 5.08
C ILE A 69 2.81 -2.04 5.07
N GLY A 70 1.66 -2.45 4.52
CA GLY A 70 1.28 -3.85 4.34
C GLY A 70 1.97 -4.57 3.17
N CYS A 71 2.73 -3.89 2.30
CA CYS A 71 3.26 -4.48 1.08
C CYS A 71 4.26 -5.62 1.34
N HIS A 72 4.93 -5.62 2.50
CA HIS A 72 5.82 -6.71 2.85
C HIS A 72 5.07 -7.98 3.28
N ALA A 73 3.84 -7.83 3.76
CA ALA A 73 3.05 -8.95 4.29
C ALA A 73 2.46 -9.83 3.18
N ASP A 74 2.19 -9.28 1.99
CA ASP A 74 1.65 -10.01 0.83
C ASP A 74 2.72 -10.38 -0.21
N SER A 75 4.00 -10.12 0.10
CA SER A 75 5.14 -10.38 -0.79
C SER A 75 5.33 -11.85 -1.14
N PRO A 76 5.23 -12.82 -0.20
CA PRO A 76 5.34 -14.24 -0.55
C PRO A 76 4.25 -14.68 -1.54
N GLU A 77 3.02 -14.22 -1.35
CA GLU A 77 1.87 -14.53 -2.21
C GLU A 77 2.00 -13.86 -3.58
N LEU A 78 2.41 -12.59 -3.64
CA LEU A 78 2.67 -11.88 -4.89
C LEU A 78 3.81 -12.55 -5.67
N SER A 79 4.90 -12.91 -4.99
CA SER A 79 6.04 -13.57 -5.62
C SER A 79 5.68 -14.96 -6.14
N ALA A 80 4.87 -15.73 -5.41
CA ALA A 80 4.38 -17.03 -5.87
C ALA A 80 3.52 -16.92 -7.16
N LEU A 81 2.77 -15.83 -7.32
CA LEU A 81 1.92 -15.59 -8.49
C LEU A 81 2.68 -14.98 -9.67
N PHE A 82 3.48 -13.96 -9.42
CA PHE A 82 4.06 -13.06 -10.43
C PHE A 82 5.59 -13.17 -10.56
N GLY A 83 6.24 -13.94 -9.70
CA GLY A 83 7.69 -14.07 -9.64
C GLY A 83 8.31 -12.89 -8.88
N ASP A 84 8.62 -11.82 -9.60
CA ASP A 84 9.21 -10.60 -9.03
C ASP A 84 8.10 -9.67 -8.55
N ASP A 85 7.82 -9.71 -7.23
CA ASP A 85 6.78 -8.91 -6.60
C ASP A 85 7.14 -7.42 -6.54
N ILE A 86 8.43 -7.08 -6.42
CA ILE A 86 8.89 -5.68 -6.44
C ILE A 86 8.69 -5.08 -7.83
N ALA A 87 9.14 -5.75 -8.89
CA ALA A 87 8.94 -5.29 -10.26
C ALA A 87 7.46 -5.21 -10.63
N PHE A 88 6.65 -6.17 -10.16
CA PHE A 88 5.20 -6.13 -10.33
C PHE A 88 4.60 -4.87 -9.67
N ARG A 89 4.87 -4.64 -8.37
CA ARG A 89 4.35 -3.45 -7.65
C ARG A 89 4.81 -2.15 -8.31
N ALA A 90 6.10 -2.06 -8.67
CA ALA A 90 6.65 -0.87 -9.31
C ALA A 90 5.93 -0.55 -10.63
N GLY A 91 5.68 -1.58 -11.46
CA GLY A 91 4.98 -1.42 -12.73
C GLY A 91 3.50 -1.03 -12.58
N THR A 92 2.84 -1.35 -11.46
CA THR A 92 1.44 -0.96 -11.24
C THR A 92 1.20 0.55 -11.21
N TYR A 93 2.23 1.35 -10.96
CA TYR A 93 2.14 2.83 -10.97
C TYR A 93 2.12 3.42 -12.38
N ALA A 94 2.49 2.65 -13.40
CA ALA A 94 2.52 3.08 -14.80
C ALA A 94 1.30 2.62 -15.61
N VAL A 95 0.35 1.91 -14.98
CA VAL A 95 -0.83 1.36 -15.64
C VAL A 95 -2.10 1.76 -14.90
N ASP A 96 -3.20 1.89 -15.65
CA ASP A 96 -4.51 1.99 -15.03
C ASP A 96 -4.81 0.69 -14.25
N LYS A 97 -5.17 0.85 -12.99
CA LYS A 97 -5.48 -0.25 -12.07
C LYS A 97 -6.91 -0.77 -12.26
N HIS A 98 -7.68 -0.22 -13.19
CA HIS A 98 -9.03 -0.66 -13.51
C HIS A 98 -9.12 -1.40 -14.84
N GLY A 99 -9.87 -2.50 -14.87
CA GLY A 99 -10.25 -3.19 -16.10
C GLY A 99 -9.11 -3.90 -16.84
N LEU A 100 -9.18 -3.85 -18.17
CA LEU A 100 -8.28 -4.60 -19.08
C LEU A 100 -6.80 -4.23 -18.97
N PRO A 101 -6.40 -2.96 -18.77
CA PRO A 101 -4.99 -2.60 -18.57
C PRO A 101 -4.32 -3.38 -17.43
N LEU A 102 -4.94 -3.45 -16.26
CA LEU A 102 -4.41 -4.20 -15.12
C LEU A 102 -4.35 -5.71 -15.40
N VAL A 103 -5.36 -6.26 -16.08
CA VAL A 103 -5.36 -7.70 -16.46
C VAL A 103 -4.22 -8.00 -17.42
N ARG A 104 -4.04 -7.18 -18.46
CA ARG A 104 -2.95 -7.33 -19.44
C ARG A 104 -1.59 -7.20 -18.77
N PHE A 105 -1.44 -6.21 -17.90
CA PHE A 105 -0.23 -6.03 -17.09
C PHE A 105 0.04 -7.26 -16.22
N SER A 106 -0.96 -7.76 -15.51
CA SER A 106 -0.85 -8.95 -14.67
C SER A 106 -0.42 -10.19 -15.46
N LEU A 107 -0.95 -10.38 -16.67
CA LEU A 107 -0.57 -11.48 -17.57
C LEU A 107 0.87 -11.38 -18.10
N HIS A 108 1.44 -10.18 -18.15
CA HIS A 108 2.85 -10.00 -18.50
C HIS A 108 3.77 -10.56 -17.39
N PHE A 109 3.39 -10.38 -16.13
CA PHE A 109 4.14 -10.85 -14.97
C PHE A 109 3.82 -12.30 -14.58
N LEU A 110 2.58 -12.78 -14.81
CA LEU A 110 2.17 -14.17 -14.57
C LEU A 110 3.06 -15.12 -15.36
N ALA A 111 4.08 -15.65 -14.68
CA ALA A 111 5.07 -16.58 -15.20
C ALA A 111 6.16 -15.96 -16.11
N ALA A 112 6.59 -14.73 -15.82
CA ALA A 112 7.88 -14.24 -16.30
C ALA A 112 8.99 -15.25 -15.92
N GLY A 113 9.72 -15.76 -16.92
CA GLY A 113 10.77 -16.78 -16.73
C GLY A 113 10.32 -18.25 -16.67
N ALA A 114 9.02 -18.56 -16.79
CA ALA A 114 8.54 -19.95 -16.85
C ALA A 114 8.45 -20.49 -18.29
N GLY A 115 8.51 -21.81 -18.46
CA GLY A 115 8.27 -22.47 -19.73
C GLY A 115 6.86 -22.18 -20.30
N ALA A 116 6.73 -22.19 -21.63
CA ALA A 116 5.52 -21.77 -22.35
C ALA A 116 4.24 -22.48 -21.87
N GLY A 117 4.31 -23.79 -21.57
CA GLY A 117 3.18 -24.56 -21.06
C GLY A 117 2.73 -24.12 -19.67
N THR A 118 3.66 -23.94 -18.73
CA THR A 118 3.37 -23.44 -17.38
C THR A 118 2.78 -22.05 -17.41
N ARG A 119 3.29 -21.18 -18.30
CA ARG A 119 2.76 -19.82 -18.50
C ARG A 119 1.32 -19.84 -19.02
N ALA A 120 1.01 -20.69 -20.00
CA ALA A 120 -0.34 -20.83 -20.53
C ALA A 120 -1.34 -21.29 -19.46
N VAL A 121 -1.00 -22.33 -18.69
CA VAL A 121 -1.86 -22.86 -17.62
C VAL A 121 -2.10 -21.82 -16.52
N ARG A 122 -1.05 -21.12 -16.06
CA ARG A 122 -1.17 -20.09 -15.02
C ARG A 122 -2.01 -18.90 -15.49
N SER A 123 -1.82 -18.46 -16.74
CA SER A 123 -2.59 -17.38 -17.35
C SER A 123 -4.08 -17.76 -17.49
N ALA A 124 -4.36 -18.96 -17.99
CA ALA A 124 -5.72 -19.47 -18.11
C ALA A 124 -6.41 -19.57 -16.75
N ARG A 125 -5.72 -20.06 -15.72
CA ARG A 125 -6.26 -20.14 -14.36
C ARG A 125 -6.55 -18.76 -13.77
N PHE A 126 -5.65 -17.80 -13.96
CA PHE A 126 -5.85 -16.42 -13.49
C PHE A 126 -7.09 -15.76 -14.12
N LEU A 127 -7.25 -15.93 -15.45
CA LEU A 127 -8.41 -15.45 -16.19
C LEU A 127 -9.71 -16.15 -15.78
N ALA A 128 -9.68 -17.48 -15.65
CA ALA A 128 -10.85 -18.28 -15.24
C ALA A 128 -11.33 -17.92 -13.82
N MET A 129 -10.42 -17.55 -12.92
CA MET A 129 -10.75 -17.06 -11.58
C MET A 129 -11.15 -15.57 -11.57
N GLY A 130 -11.18 -14.90 -12.73
CA GLY A 130 -11.57 -13.49 -12.88
C GLY A 130 -10.72 -12.54 -12.05
N GLY A 131 -9.44 -12.87 -11.80
CA GLY A 131 -8.57 -12.06 -10.95
C GLY A 131 -8.88 -12.14 -9.44
N ARG A 132 -9.66 -13.12 -8.97
CA ARG A 132 -9.91 -13.35 -7.53
C ARG A 132 -8.63 -13.38 -6.67
N PRO A 133 -7.53 -14.08 -7.07
CA PRO A 133 -6.31 -14.06 -6.28
C PRO A 133 -5.77 -12.66 -6.05
N LEU A 134 -5.76 -11.80 -7.08
CA LEU A 134 -5.29 -10.43 -6.96
C LEU A 134 -6.15 -9.63 -5.95
N ARG A 135 -7.47 -9.83 -5.97
CA ARG A 135 -8.39 -9.21 -4.98
C ARG A 135 -8.14 -9.69 -3.56
N ASP A 136 -7.87 -10.98 -3.37
CA ASP A 136 -7.56 -11.55 -2.06
C ASP A 136 -6.23 -11.00 -1.51
N LEU A 137 -5.23 -10.82 -2.36
CA LEU A 137 -3.96 -10.18 -1.99
C LEU A 137 -4.15 -8.70 -1.61
N ILE A 138 -4.93 -7.94 -2.39
CA ILE A 138 -5.28 -6.55 -2.03
C ILE A 138 -5.95 -6.50 -0.66
N ARG A 139 -6.85 -7.44 -0.38
CA ARG A 139 -7.49 -7.53 0.94
C ARG A 139 -6.48 -7.85 2.05
N SER A 140 -5.55 -8.78 1.81
CA SER A 140 -4.47 -9.14 2.74
C SER A 140 -3.58 -7.94 3.08
N HIS A 141 -3.20 -7.15 2.06
CA HIS A 141 -2.47 -5.88 2.23
C HIS A 141 -3.20 -4.96 3.20
N CYS A 142 -4.50 -4.75 2.99
CA CYS A 142 -5.29 -3.83 3.81
C CYS A 142 -5.43 -4.29 5.26
N VAL A 143 -5.64 -5.59 5.49
CA VAL A 143 -5.70 -6.14 6.85
C VAL A 143 -4.35 -5.99 7.56
N SER A 144 -3.26 -6.31 6.86
CA SER A 144 -1.91 -6.21 7.39
C SER A 144 -1.54 -4.76 7.71
N ALA A 145 -1.91 -3.83 6.84
CA ALA A 145 -1.73 -2.40 7.05
C ALA A 145 -2.46 -1.92 8.31
N GLY A 146 -3.72 -2.36 8.53
CA GLY A 146 -4.48 -2.04 9.74
C GLY A 146 -3.87 -2.57 11.03
N VAL A 147 -3.35 -3.81 11.00
CA VAL A 147 -2.63 -4.39 12.15
C VAL A 147 -1.38 -3.59 12.48
N LEU A 148 -0.62 -3.19 11.46
CA LEU A 148 0.62 -2.41 11.65
C LEU A 148 0.33 -0.98 12.11
N ALA A 149 -0.71 -0.35 11.58
CA ALA A 149 -1.19 0.96 12.03
C ALA A 149 -1.56 0.95 13.54
N ARG A 150 -2.28 -0.10 13.99
CA ARG A 150 -2.58 -0.31 15.43
C ARG A 150 -1.32 -0.44 16.27
N ARG A 151 -0.33 -1.21 15.82
CA ARG A 151 0.94 -1.37 16.54
C ARG A 151 1.74 -0.06 16.63
N MET A 152 1.54 0.86 15.69
CA MET A 152 2.13 2.20 15.68
C MET A 152 1.26 3.25 16.38
N GLY A 153 0.11 2.86 16.95
CA GLY A 153 -0.85 3.70 17.67
C GLY A 153 -1.50 4.78 16.82
N ILE A 154 -1.50 4.65 15.48
CA ILE A 154 -2.08 5.62 14.54
C ILE A 154 -3.47 5.18 14.06
N ASP A 155 -3.99 4.04 14.50
CA ASP A 155 -5.22 3.48 13.99
C ASP A 155 -6.43 4.38 14.24
N GLU A 156 -6.55 4.99 15.40
CA GLU A 156 -7.60 5.98 15.67
C GLU A 156 -7.52 7.20 14.74
N VAL A 157 -6.30 7.58 14.36
CA VAL A 157 -6.04 8.67 13.43
C VAL A 157 -6.40 8.29 11.99
N VAL A 158 -6.44 7.00 11.63
CA VAL A 158 -6.69 6.53 10.25
C VAL A 158 -8.06 5.82 10.09
N ARG A 159 -8.80 5.58 11.18
CA ARG A 159 -10.03 4.76 11.22
C ARG A 159 -11.28 5.37 10.57
N THR A 160 -11.31 6.66 10.23
CA THR A 160 -12.56 7.29 9.75
C THR A 160 -12.82 7.11 8.24
N PRO A 161 -14.08 6.87 7.84
CA PRO A 161 -14.46 6.59 6.44
C PRO A 161 -14.47 7.80 5.51
N ASP A 162 -14.34 9.02 6.04
CA ASP A 162 -14.67 10.25 5.28
C ASP A 162 -13.51 10.79 4.42
N ILE A 163 -12.30 10.25 4.56
CA ILE A 163 -11.13 10.72 3.81
C ILE A 163 -10.68 9.64 2.83
N ALA A 164 -11.03 9.86 1.56
CA ALA A 164 -10.70 9.03 0.40
C ALA A 164 -9.20 8.93 0.05
N ILE A 165 -8.26 9.13 0.99
CA ILE A 165 -6.82 8.99 0.71
C ILE A 165 -6.42 7.53 0.52
N ALA A 166 -7.08 6.60 1.21
CA ALA A 166 -6.92 5.18 0.90
C ALA A 166 -7.32 4.88 -0.56
N ALA A 167 -8.31 5.61 -1.11
CA ALA A 167 -8.76 5.43 -2.48
C ALA A 167 -7.77 5.96 -3.54
N LEU A 168 -6.92 6.93 -3.22
CA LEU A 168 -5.90 7.45 -4.15
C LEU A 168 -4.76 6.45 -4.40
N HIS A 169 -4.44 5.59 -3.43
CA HIS A 169 -3.37 4.60 -3.56
C HIS A 169 -3.89 3.18 -3.81
N ASN A 170 -5.03 2.81 -3.21
CA ASN A 170 -5.63 1.48 -3.27
C ASN A 170 -7.16 1.55 -3.12
N PRO A 171 -7.92 1.77 -4.20
CA PRO A 171 -9.39 1.84 -4.16
C PRO A 171 -9.98 0.55 -3.58
N GLY A 172 -10.66 0.68 -2.43
CA GLY A 172 -11.23 -0.44 -1.66
C GLY A 172 -10.49 -0.79 -0.36
N CYS A 173 -9.37 -0.14 -0.06
CA CYS A 173 -8.58 -0.44 1.13
C CYS A 173 -9.11 0.28 2.39
N SER A 174 -9.96 -0.39 3.16
CA SER A 174 -10.45 0.14 4.45
C SER A 174 -9.50 -0.07 5.63
N TRP A 175 -8.27 -0.55 5.40
CA TRP A 175 -7.32 -0.98 6.43
C TRP A 175 -7.88 -2.06 7.38
N GLY A 176 -8.95 -2.76 6.97
CA GLY A 176 -9.71 -3.64 7.88
C GLY A 176 -10.32 -2.89 9.08
N LEU A 177 -10.47 -1.57 8.98
CA LEU A 177 -11.03 -0.69 10.01
C LEU A 177 -12.52 -0.40 9.77
N ASN A 178 -13.02 -0.56 8.54
CA ASN A 178 -14.45 -0.54 8.21
C ASN A 178 -15.00 -1.96 7.99
N PRO A 179 -16.27 -2.23 8.35
CA PRO A 179 -16.94 -3.47 7.96
C PRO A 179 -16.91 -3.63 6.41
N PRO A 180 -16.89 -4.87 5.88
CA PRO A 180 -16.88 -5.08 4.44
C PRO A 180 -18.07 -4.37 3.81
N ALA A 181 -17.82 -3.55 2.78
CA ALA A 181 -18.89 -2.96 1.98
C ALA A 181 -19.78 -4.09 1.46
N SER A 182 -21.09 -3.94 1.65
CA SER A 182 -22.05 -4.89 1.09
C SER A 182 -21.87 -4.96 -0.41
N SER A 183 -22.08 -6.14 -1.00
CA SER A 183 -21.85 -6.43 -2.42
C SER A 183 -22.71 -5.61 -3.41
N ASN A 184 -23.45 -4.62 -2.93
CA ASN A 184 -24.38 -3.80 -3.72
C ASN A 184 -23.80 -2.44 -4.17
N ASP A 185 -22.65 -2.01 -3.64
CA ASP A 185 -22.14 -0.64 -3.87
C ASP A 185 -21.14 -0.52 -5.04
N LEU A 186 -20.89 -1.59 -5.80
CA LEU A 186 -19.95 -1.61 -6.94
C LEU A 186 -20.64 -1.71 -8.31
N ALA A 187 -21.95 -1.43 -8.38
CA ALA A 187 -22.78 -1.59 -9.59
C ALA A 187 -23.44 -0.28 -10.09
N THR A 188 -22.78 0.86 -9.86
CA THR A 188 -23.10 2.15 -10.50
C THR A 188 -21.84 2.76 -11.09
#